data_AF-A0A7X9Q8W7-F1
#
_entry.id   AF-A0A7X9Q8W7-F1
#
_cell.length_a   1.000
_cell.length_b   1.000
_cell.length_c   1.000
_cell.angle_alpha   90.00
_cell.angle_beta   90.00
_cell.angle_gamma   90.00
#
_symmetry.space_group_name_H-M   'P 1'
#
loop_
_entity.id
_entity.type
_entity.pdbx_description
1 polymer ?
#
loop_
_entity_poly.entity_id
_entity_poly.type
_entity_poly.pdbx_seq_one_letter_code
_entity_poly.pdbx_strand_id
1 'polypeptide(L)'
;VKDMVSGFNSFSDRTTIWAAGLNFIKNEPEVLITGTLTDHIMTKVNSFNTKVPKKIFGSIHNSYLDVLIIGGLPSFLLLFIFFIKLLPKQLKLLFCNLSDFKGGNKIFTIMVWSIAAYGMMESNLIYSNGVVNILLFVFLGYSTFMANHYIAQKD
;
A
#
# COMPACT_ATOMS: atom_id res chain seq x y z
N VAL A 1 -30.22 -14.61 -4.02
CA VAL A 1 -28.79 -15.06 -3.95
C VAL A 1 -27.86 -14.24 -4.85
N LYS A 2 -28.37 -13.52 -5.87
CA LYS A 2 -27.56 -12.63 -6.73
C LYS A 2 -27.20 -11.26 -6.15
N ASP A 3 -27.76 -10.87 -5.00
CA ASP A 3 -27.57 -9.51 -4.43
C ASP A 3 -26.58 -9.43 -3.25
N MET A 4 -25.84 -10.50 -2.95
CA MET A 4 -24.87 -10.54 -1.83
C MET A 4 -23.40 -10.41 -2.27
N VAL A 5 -23.15 -10.01 -3.52
CA VAL A 5 -21.79 -9.83 -4.09
C VAL A 5 -21.59 -8.41 -4.60
N SER A 6 -22.38 -7.43 -4.14
CA SER A 6 -21.97 -6.03 -4.27
C SER A 6 -20.86 -5.79 -3.24
N GLY A 7 -19.62 -6.03 -3.67
CA GLY A 7 -18.43 -5.67 -2.91
C GLY A 7 -18.55 -4.24 -2.41
N PHE A 8 -17.94 -3.96 -1.26
CA PHE A 8 -17.83 -2.63 -0.64
C PHE A 8 -17.01 -1.70 -1.53
N ASN A 9 -17.61 -1.29 -2.65
CA ASN A 9 -16.97 -0.54 -3.72
C ASN A 9 -17.14 0.97 -3.52
N SER A 10 -17.94 1.40 -2.54
CA SER A 10 -18.10 2.81 -2.21
C SER A 10 -17.03 3.26 -1.20
N PHE A 11 -16.60 4.53 -1.31
CA PHE A 11 -15.62 5.10 -0.40
C PHE A 11 -16.12 5.12 1.06
N SER A 12 -17.43 5.32 1.26
CA SER A 12 -18.07 5.32 2.59
C SER A 12 -18.03 3.94 3.27
N ASP A 13 -18.07 2.87 2.48
CA ASP A 13 -17.94 1.53 3.01
C ASP A 13 -16.50 1.28 3.44
N ARG A 14 -15.52 1.66 2.59
CA ARG A 14 -14.08 1.52 2.90
C ARG A 14 -13.66 2.26 4.17
N THR A 15 -14.14 3.48 4.40
CA THR A 15 -13.84 4.22 5.64
C THR A 15 -14.38 3.52 6.89
N THR A 16 -15.51 2.82 6.78
CA THR A 16 -16.06 2.00 7.88
C THR A 16 -15.13 0.81 8.20
N ILE A 17 -14.53 0.19 7.18
CA ILE A 17 -13.52 -0.87 7.34
C ILE A 17 -12.30 -0.32 8.07
N TRP A 18 -11.80 0.84 7.63
CA TRP A 18 -10.61 1.45 8.21
C TRP A 18 -10.84 1.83 9.68
N ALA A 19 -12.02 2.36 9.99
CA ALA A 19 -12.41 2.66 11.37
C ALA A 19 -12.45 1.40 12.25
N ALA A 20 -12.94 0.27 11.71
CA ALA A 20 -12.93 -1.01 12.43
C ALA A 20 -11.50 -1.50 12.70
N GLY A 21 -10.58 -1.37 11.73
CA GLY A 21 -9.17 -1.71 11.93
C GLY A 21 -8.48 -0.83 12.97
N LEU A 22 -8.75 0.48 12.98
CA LEU A 22 -8.26 1.39 14.02
C LEU A 22 -8.83 1.07 15.40
N ASN A 23 -10.12 0.71 15.48
CA ASN A 23 -10.72 0.26 16.74
C ASN A 23 -10.09 -1.04 17.24
N PHE A 24 -9.74 -1.97 16.35
CA PHE A 24 -9.00 -3.17 16.74
C PHE A 24 -7.65 -2.81 17.39
N ILE A 25 -6.85 -1.98 16.73
CA ILE A 25 -5.56 -1.50 17.28
C ILE A 25 -5.75 -0.83 18.65
N LYS A 26 -6.82 -0.04 18.82
CA LYS A 26 -7.11 0.64 20.08
C LYS A 26 -7.42 -0.33 21.22
N ASN A 27 -8.07 -1.45 20.92
CA ASN A 27 -8.44 -2.46 21.92
C ASN A 27 -7.33 -3.49 22.16
N GLU A 28 -6.44 -3.71 21.18
CA GLU A 28 -5.30 -4.65 21.24
C GLU A 28 -4.01 -3.93 20.83
N PRO A 29 -3.51 -2.98 21.65
CA PRO A 29 -2.34 -2.17 21.32
C PRO A 29 -1.05 -2.98 21.18
N GLU A 30 -0.97 -4.18 21.77
CA GLU A 30 0.15 -5.11 21.63
C GLU A 30 0.44 -5.48 20.17
N VAL A 31 -0.58 -5.45 19.31
CA VAL A 31 -0.46 -5.69 17.87
C VAL A 31 0.47 -4.68 17.20
N LEU A 32 0.60 -3.47 17.75
CA LEU A 32 1.56 -2.48 17.24
C LEU A 32 3.02 -2.94 17.40
N ILE A 33 3.33 -3.87 18.29
CA ILE A 33 4.69 -4.37 18.48
C ILE A 33 4.86 -5.72 17.80
N THR A 34 3.93 -6.65 18.03
CA THR A 34 4.07 -8.04 17.60
C THR A 34 3.49 -8.32 16.22
N GLY A 35 2.64 -7.42 15.72
CA GLY A 35 1.75 -7.73 14.61
C GLY A 35 0.73 -8.81 14.97
N THR A 36 -0.01 -9.29 13.97
CA THR A 36 -0.94 -10.42 14.11
C THR A 36 -1.16 -11.15 12.78
N LEU A 37 -1.75 -12.35 12.83
CA LEU A 37 -2.04 -13.15 11.63
C LEU A 37 -3.29 -12.64 10.93
N THR A 38 -3.30 -12.69 9.59
CA THR A 38 -4.42 -12.21 8.75
C THR A 38 -5.76 -12.83 9.14
N ASP A 39 -5.80 -14.12 9.49
CA ASP A 39 -7.02 -14.82 9.89
C ASP A 39 -7.61 -14.30 11.23
N HIS A 40 -6.73 -13.84 12.12
CA HIS A 40 -7.11 -13.25 13.41
C HIS A 40 -7.71 -11.85 13.23
N ILE A 41 -7.17 -11.07 12.28
CA ILE A 41 -7.70 -9.77 11.86
C ILE A 41 -9.11 -9.95 11.32
N MET A 42 -9.32 -10.90 10.42
CA MET A 42 -10.63 -11.16 9.82
C MET A 42 -11.68 -11.49 10.89
N THR A 43 -11.31 -12.26 11.92
CA THR A 43 -12.26 -12.64 12.97
C THR A 43 -12.55 -11.47 13.92
N LYS A 44 -11.51 -10.73 14.33
CA LYS A 44 -11.64 -9.68 15.34
C LYS A 44 -12.09 -8.34 14.78
N VAL A 45 -11.56 -7.88 13.64
CA VAL A 45 -12.01 -6.63 12.99
C VAL A 45 -13.48 -6.74 12.58
N ASN A 46 -13.92 -7.91 12.10
CA ASN A 46 -15.34 -8.14 11.77
C ASN A 46 -16.24 -8.11 13.01
N SER A 47 -15.70 -8.43 14.19
CA SER A 47 -16.46 -8.34 15.44
C SER A 47 -16.76 -6.90 15.87
N PHE A 48 -15.90 -5.95 15.48
CA PHE A 48 -16.06 -4.52 15.75
C PHE A 48 -16.91 -3.78 14.70
N ASN A 49 -17.29 -4.43 13.61
CA ASN A 49 -18.13 -3.84 12.56
C ASN A 49 -19.55 -4.42 12.58
N THR A 50 -20.47 -3.75 13.27
CA THR A 50 -21.87 -4.19 13.40
C THR A 50 -22.74 -3.85 12.18
N LYS A 51 -22.24 -3.02 11.26
CA LYS A 51 -22.99 -2.52 10.09
C LYS A 51 -22.69 -3.27 8.80
N VAL A 52 -21.70 -4.15 8.81
CA VAL A 52 -21.27 -4.92 7.64
C VAL A 52 -21.44 -6.41 7.93
N PRO A 53 -22.08 -7.20 7.04
CA PRO A 53 -22.18 -8.65 7.22
C PRO A 53 -20.82 -9.28 7.57
N LYS A 54 -20.78 -10.00 8.70
CA LYS A 54 -19.61 -10.65 9.33
C LYS A 54 -18.76 -11.56 8.43
N LYS A 55 -19.15 -11.75 7.17
CA LYS A 55 -18.65 -12.77 6.24
C LYS A 55 -17.80 -12.24 5.10
N ILE A 56 -17.47 -10.94 5.04
CA ILE A 56 -16.96 -10.32 3.81
C ILE A 56 -15.81 -9.32 4.07
N PHE A 57 -14.77 -9.72 4.81
CA PHE A 57 -13.53 -8.93 4.81
C PHE A 57 -12.34 -9.84 4.62
N GLY A 58 -11.99 -10.14 3.36
CA GLY A 58 -10.70 -10.77 3.04
C GLY A 58 -9.53 -9.79 3.02
N SER A 59 -9.76 -8.52 3.38
CA SER A 59 -8.85 -7.39 3.17
C SER A 59 -9.37 -6.11 3.83
N ILE A 60 -8.50 -5.26 4.39
CA ILE A 60 -8.86 -3.92 4.89
C ILE A 60 -8.91 -2.88 3.75
N HIS A 61 -8.51 -3.26 2.53
CA HIS A 61 -8.39 -2.38 1.37
C HIS A 61 -7.61 -1.10 1.70
N ASN A 62 -6.53 -1.27 2.46
CA ASN A 62 -5.58 -0.23 2.81
C ASN A 62 -4.27 -0.91 3.24
N SER A 63 -3.29 -0.94 2.33
CA SER A 63 -2.01 -1.59 2.58
C SER A 63 -1.28 -1.03 3.79
N TYR A 64 -1.45 0.25 4.14
CA TYR A 64 -0.82 0.83 5.32
C TYR A 64 -1.39 0.28 6.62
N LEU A 65 -2.72 0.19 6.68
CA LEU A 65 -3.41 -0.35 7.84
C LEU A 65 -3.18 -1.86 7.95
N ASP A 66 -3.17 -2.57 6.83
CA ASP A 66 -2.78 -3.99 6.80
C ASP A 66 -1.33 -4.20 7.28
N VAL A 67 -0.38 -3.36 6.83
CA VAL A 67 1.02 -3.46 7.27
C VAL A 67 1.17 -3.16 8.75
N LEU A 68 0.44 -2.17 9.25
CA LEU A 68 0.47 -1.80 10.67
C LEU A 68 -0.12 -2.91 11.55
N ILE A 69 -1.19 -3.57 11.10
CA ILE A 69 -1.86 -4.62 11.88
C ILE A 69 -1.11 -5.94 11.78
N ILE A 70 -0.69 -6.35 10.57
CA ILE A 70 -0.03 -7.65 10.35
C ILE A 70 1.40 -7.62 10.87
N GLY A 71 2.15 -6.56 10.58
CA GLY A 71 3.58 -6.47 10.87
C GLY A 71 3.94 -5.50 12.00
N GLY A 72 2.95 -4.86 12.63
CA GLY A 72 3.17 -3.86 13.67
C GLY A 72 3.75 -2.54 13.15
N LEU A 73 3.98 -1.64 14.10
CA LEU A 73 4.64 -0.36 13.91
C LEU A 73 6.04 -0.50 13.30
N PRO A 74 6.89 -1.50 13.64
CA PRO A 74 8.19 -1.66 12.99
C PRO A 74 8.08 -1.84 11.48
N SER A 75 7.17 -2.70 11.01
CA SER A 75 6.96 -2.93 9.58
C SER A 75 6.40 -1.70 8.88
N PHE A 76 5.45 -1.01 9.53
CA PHE A 76 4.91 0.24 9.02
C PHE A 76 5.98 1.33 8.87
N LEU A 77 6.84 1.49 9.88
CA LEU A 77 7.94 2.46 9.85
C LEU A 77 8.96 2.12 8.76
N LEU A 78 9.30 0.84 8.58
CA LEU A 78 10.20 0.42 7.50
C LEU A 78 9.63 0.77 6.12
N LEU A 79 8.34 0.48 5.90
CA LEU A 79 7.66 0.82 4.65
C LEU A 79 7.59 2.34 4.42
N PHE A 80 7.28 3.09 5.48
CA PHE A 80 7.20 4.54 5.44
C PHE A 80 8.55 5.18 5.13
N ILE A 81 9.62 4.74 5.82
CA ILE A 81 10.99 5.19 5.57
C ILE A 81 11.42 4.84 4.15
N PHE A 82 11.06 3.65 3.65
CA PHE A 82 11.36 3.24 2.28
C PHE A 82 10.77 4.23 1.26
N PHE A 83 9.47 4.54 1.36
CA PHE A 83 8.84 5.51 0.45
C PHE A 83 9.36 6.94 0.61
N ILE A 84 9.63 7.39 1.85
CA ILE A 84 10.22 8.71 2.11
C ILE A 84 11.60 8.86 1.46
N LYS A 85 12.44 7.83 1.53
CA LYS A 85 13.77 7.86 0.90
C LYS A 85 13.69 7.83 -0.62
N LEU A 86 12.66 7.19 -1.17
CA LEU A 86 12.51 6.97 -2.60
C LEU A 86 11.88 8.17 -3.32
N LEU A 87 10.84 8.74 -2.74
CA LEU A 87 9.99 9.74 -3.37
C LEU A 87 10.76 10.99 -3.85
N PRO A 88 11.68 11.60 -3.07
CA PRO A 88 12.41 12.80 -3.52
C PRO A 88 13.23 12.59 -4.78
N LYS A 89 13.88 11.43 -4.91
CA LYS A 89 14.69 11.09 -6.09
C LYS A 89 13.83 10.92 -7.34
N GLN A 90 12.67 10.30 -7.18
CA GLN A 90 11.73 10.10 -8.27
C GLN A 90 11.06 11.42 -8.69
N LEU A 91 10.75 12.30 -7.74
CA LEU A 91 10.28 13.66 -8.04
C LEU A 91 11.35 14.47 -8.79
N LYS A 92 12.63 14.43 -8.34
CA LYS A 92 13.75 15.09 -9.07
C LYS A 92 13.84 14.58 -10.51
N LEU A 93 13.61 13.28 -10.74
CA LEU A 93 13.61 12.67 -12.08
C LEU A 93 12.43 13.13 -12.96
N LEU A 94 11.22 13.28 -12.40
CA LEU A 94 10.06 13.74 -13.15
C LEU A 94 10.20 15.20 -13.59
N PHE A 95 10.73 16.05 -12.70
CA PHE A 95 10.88 17.48 -12.93
C PHE A 95 12.23 17.89 -13.52
N CYS A 96 13.15 16.96 -13.80
CA CYS A 96 14.40 17.32 -14.47
C CYS A 96 14.14 17.79 -15.92
N ASN A 97 14.93 18.75 -16.39
CA ASN A 97 14.82 19.25 -17.76
C ASN A 97 15.06 18.14 -18.78
N LEU A 98 14.19 18.11 -19.80
CA LEU A 98 13.96 17.03 -20.77
C LEU A 98 15.14 16.69 -21.69
N SER A 99 16.20 17.49 -21.72
CA SER A 99 17.36 17.27 -22.61
C SER A 99 18.09 15.95 -22.30
N ASP A 100 18.09 15.51 -21.05
CA ASP A 100 18.90 14.36 -20.60
C ASP A 100 18.07 13.10 -20.33
N PHE A 101 16.74 13.21 -20.34
CA PHE A 101 15.83 12.13 -19.97
C PHE A 101 14.68 12.01 -20.97
N LYS A 102 14.74 10.96 -21.80
CA LYS A 102 13.75 10.67 -22.85
C LYS A 102 12.34 10.65 -22.24
N GLY A 103 11.37 11.27 -22.91
CA GLY A 103 9.97 11.37 -22.43
C GLY A 103 9.35 10.01 -22.05
N GLY A 104 9.73 8.93 -22.72
CA GLY A 104 9.31 7.56 -22.37
C GLY A 104 9.70 7.14 -20.96
N ASN A 105 10.85 7.56 -20.44
CA ASN A 105 11.28 7.22 -19.09
C ASN A 105 10.47 7.99 -18.03
N LYS A 106 10.02 9.22 -18.33
CA LYS A 106 9.09 9.97 -17.44
C LYS A 106 7.74 9.29 -17.34
N ILE A 107 7.21 8.88 -18.48
CA ILE A 107 5.94 8.13 -18.55
C ILE A 107 6.06 6.83 -17.76
N PHE A 108 7.17 6.09 -17.92
CA PHE A 108 7.44 4.90 -17.14
C PHE A 108 7.45 5.18 -15.63
N THR A 109 8.18 6.19 -15.17
CA THR A 109 8.22 6.56 -13.75
C THR A 109 6.83 6.93 -13.21
N ILE A 110 6.03 7.69 -13.97
CA ILE A 110 4.65 8.01 -13.60
C ILE A 110 3.82 6.73 -13.46
N MET A 111 3.88 5.83 -14.44
CA MET A 111 3.12 4.57 -14.42
C MET A 111 3.47 3.71 -13.19
N VAL A 112 4.75 3.58 -12.86
CA VAL A 112 5.20 2.83 -11.68
C VAL A 112 4.63 3.42 -10.40
N TRP A 113 4.65 4.74 -10.25
CA TRP A 113 4.08 5.41 -9.08
C TRP A 113 2.55 5.37 -9.05
N SER A 114 1.89 5.36 -10.21
CA SER A 114 0.44 5.14 -10.28
C SER A 114 0.06 3.72 -9.81
N ILE A 115 0.83 2.70 -10.21
CA ILE A 115 0.62 1.33 -9.74
C ILE A 115 0.90 1.23 -8.23
N ALA A 116 1.96 1.89 -7.75
CA ALA A 116 2.29 1.96 -6.32
C ALA A 116 1.14 2.59 -5.52
N ALA A 117 0.64 3.74 -5.97
CA ALA A 117 -0.46 4.46 -5.32
C ALA A 117 -1.76 3.65 -5.34
N TYR A 118 -2.08 3.01 -6.47
CA TYR A 118 -3.23 2.10 -6.56
C TYR A 118 -3.10 0.94 -5.58
N GLY A 119 -1.95 0.26 -5.57
CA GLY A 119 -1.74 -0.87 -4.69
C GLY A 119 -1.77 -0.48 -3.21
N MET A 120 -1.37 0.75 -2.84
CA MET A 120 -1.50 1.26 -1.47
C MET A 120 -2.95 1.33 -1.01
N MET A 121 -3.90 1.56 -1.93
CA MET A 121 -5.34 1.60 -1.67
C MET A 121 -6.00 0.22 -1.67
N GLU A 122 -5.26 -0.83 -1.99
CA GLU A 122 -5.70 -2.22 -1.89
C GLU A 122 -4.89 -2.93 -0.81
N SER A 123 -5.30 -4.11 -0.33
CA SER A 123 -4.51 -4.89 0.66
C SER A 123 -3.27 -5.56 0.07
N ASN A 124 -3.10 -5.48 -1.25
CA ASN A 124 -2.34 -6.48 -1.98
C ASN A 124 -0.88 -6.08 -2.25
N LEU A 125 -0.44 -4.91 -1.78
CA LEU A 125 0.86 -4.34 -2.13
C LEU A 125 2.03 -5.03 -1.46
N ILE A 126 1.90 -5.44 -0.19
CA ILE A 126 3.03 -5.93 0.61
C ILE A 126 2.89 -7.41 0.97
N TYR A 127 1.72 -7.82 1.44
CA TYR A 127 1.49 -9.18 1.95
C TYR A 127 0.80 -10.13 0.96
N SER A 128 0.50 -9.68 -0.26
CA SER A 128 -0.01 -10.59 -1.29
C SER A 128 1.10 -11.06 -2.22
N ASN A 129 1.15 -12.37 -2.48
CA ASN A 129 2.07 -12.99 -3.43
C ASN A 129 1.58 -12.83 -4.89
N GLY A 130 0.97 -11.69 -5.22
CA GLY A 130 0.47 -11.41 -6.56
C GLY A 130 1.57 -10.97 -7.52
N VAL A 131 1.42 -11.33 -8.81
CA VAL A 131 2.32 -10.88 -9.88
C VAL A 131 2.46 -9.34 -9.92
N VAL A 132 1.39 -8.62 -9.58
CA VAL A 132 1.38 -7.14 -9.50
C VAL A 132 2.37 -6.61 -8.44
N ASN A 133 2.48 -7.28 -7.29
CA ASN A 133 3.42 -6.91 -6.23
C ASN A 133 4.87 -7.08 -6.71
N ILE A 134 5.18 -8.23 -7.30
CA ILE A 134 6.51 -8.52 -7.86
C ILE A 134 6.88 -7.50 -8.94
N LEU A 135 5.98 -7.27 -9.91
CA LEU A 135 6.21 -6.30 -10.98
C LEU A 135 6.39 -4.88 -10.44
N LEU A 136 5.63 -4.49 -9.42
CA LEU A 136 5.80 -3.20 -8.78
C LEU A 136 7.21 -3.04 -8.21
N PHE A 137 7.69 -3.98 -7.38
CA PHE A 137 9.02 -3.85 -6.78
C PHE A 137 10.14 -3.90 -7.82
N VAL A 138 10.00 -4.73 -8.87
CA VAL A 138 10.96 -4.77 -9.99
C VAL A 138 10.99 -3.43 -10.73
N PHE A 139 9.84 -2.88 -11.10
CA PHE A 139 9.78 -1.62 -11.82
C PHE A 139 10.19 -0.42 -10.96
N LEU A 140 9.88 -0.46 -9.66
CA LEU A 140 10.31 0.54 -8.70
C LEU A 140 11.84 0.51 -8.53
N GLY A 141 12.43 -0.69 -8.47
CA GLY A 141 13.88 -0.88 -8.48
C GLY A 141 14.52 -0.31 -9.74
N TYR A 142 13.96 -0.61 -10.92
CA TYR A 142 14.44 -0.08 -12.20
C TYR A 142 14.32 1.45 -12.28
N SER A 143 13.18 2.03 -11.89
CA SER A 143 12.99 3.49 -11.84
C SER A 143 13.98 4.16 -10.89
N THR A 144 14.37 3.47 -9.82
CA THR A 144 15.35 3.97 -8.84
C THR A 144 16.77 3.89 -9.37
N PHE A 145 17.12 2.81 -10.07
CA PHE A 145 18.37 2.71 -10.79
C PHE A 145 18.53 3.86 -11.79
N MET A 146 17.49 4.11 -12.61
CA MET A 146 17.48 5.24 -13.53
C MET A 146 17.65 6.57 -12.80
N ALA A 147 16.85 6.82 -11.75
CA ALA A 147 16.95 8.05 -10.97
C ALA A 147 18.39 8.28 -10.48
N ASN A 148 19.03 7.28 -9.90
CA ASN A 148 20.40 7.39 -9.41
C ASN A 148 21.41 7.62 -10.55
N HIS A 149 21.28 6.90 -11.66
CA HIS A 149 22.19 7.03 -12.80
C HIS A 149 22.12 8.42 -13.45
N TYR A 150 20.92 8.94 -13.69
CA TYR A 150 20.73 10.25 -14.33
C TYR A 150 20.98 11.42 -13.38
N ILE A 151 20.73 11.26 -12.08
CA ILE A 151 21.07 12.30 -11.09
C ILE A 151 22.58 12.37 -10.90
N ALA A 152 23.28 11.22 -10.79
CA ALA A 152 24.73 11.18 -10.59
C ALA A 152 25.56 11.68 -11.79
N GLN A 153 24.96 11.80 -12.98
CA GLN A 153 25.61 12.41 -14.14
C GLN A 153 25.49 13.94 -14.17
N LYS A 154 24.63 14.53 -13.33
CA LYS A 154 24.38 15.97 -13.28
C LYS A 154 25.00 16.68 -12.09
N ASP A 155 25.40 15.94 -11.06
CA ASP A 155 26.11 16.42 -9.88
C ASP A 155 27.62 16.15 -10.06
#